data_AF-A0AA36H956-F1
#
_entry.id   AF-A0AA36H956-F1
#
_cell.length_a   1.000
_cell.length_b   1.000
_cell.length_c   1.000
_cell.angle_alpha   90.00
_cell.angle_beta   90.00
_cell.angle_gamma   90.00
#
_symmetry.space_group_name_H-M   'P 1'
#
loop_
_entity.id
_entity.type
_entity.pdbx_description
1 polymer ?
#
loop_
_entity_poly.entity_id
_entity_poly.type
_entity_poly.pdbx_seq_one_letter_code
_entity_poly.pdbx_strand_id
1 'polypeptide(L)'
;MASLVIFALVFFAVNQGITRQLEEEEESKGLVDLSTKEYGDERGTTKQLEEEEEDNGKKLVDLFTKKYGDERILEKSICLIDGTCVDIVDRIESDGKRPAIVREIGYDSIRLTSLLLKTPFDLTEEKMDTADWRIDRRTPRFDTYVTTMIEEMFTSGAISMNRKVSASVLSLGLGGGNLNSYLHHNYRNLNITVVEYDPQMLNISEFWCGLMLDEMHRVIIADGTEFVKKCADQGEKFDVIFLDACIVDHSSMFICPAQKFVAANVANDLANILKSNGWFFVLICVSKN
;
A
#
# COMPACT_ATOMS: atom_id res chain seq x y z
N MET A 1 -17.03 -21.07 4.77
CA MET A 1 -15.79 -21.50 5.46
C MET A 1 -14.83 -20.34 5.33
N ALA A 2 -14.32 -19.81 6.44
CA ALA A 2 -13.36 -18.71 6.40
C ALA A 2 -11.98 -19.30 6.12
N SER A 3 -11.45 -19.08 4.92
CA SER A 3 -10.08 -19.48 4.58
C SER A 3 -9.09 -18.63 5.39
N LEU A 4 -8.14 -19.28 6.05
CA LEU A 4 -7.11 -18.62 6.84
C LEU A 4 -6.02 -18.12 5.90
N VAL A 5 -6.03 -16.83 5.58
CA VAL A 5 -4.93 -16.17 4.86
C VAL A 5 -3.84 -15.83 5.87
N ILE A 6 -2.67 -16.47 5.75
CA ILE A 6 -1.50 -16.12 6.57
C ILE A 6 -0.69 -15.08 5.80
N PHE A 7 -0.67 -13.85 6.32
CA PHE A 7 0.28 -12.82 5.90
C PHE A 7 1.52 -12.93 6.80
N ALA A 8 2.66 -13.29 6.21
CA ALA A 8 3.96 -13.21 6.85
C ALA A 8 4.80 -12.16 6.12
N LEU A 9 5.31 -11.18 6.84
CA LEU A 9 6.35 -10.30 6.30
C LEU A 9 7.69 -10.87 6.73
N VAL A 10 8.57 -11.12 5.76
CA VAL A 10 9.93 -11.57 6.03
C VAL A 10 10.89 -10.46 5.61
N PHE A 11 11.73 -10.07 6.56
CA PHE A 11 12.68 -8.97 6.40
C PHE A 11 14.08 -9.54 6.23
N PHE A 12 14.77 -9.14 5.18
CA PHE A 12 16.18 -9.46 4.99
C PHE A 12 16.99 -8.18 4.89
N ALA A 13 17.83 -7.93 5.91
CA ALA A 13 19.00 -7.08 5.74
C ALA A 13 20.05 -7.91 5.01
N VAL A 14 20.28 -7.65 3.71
CA VAL A 14 21.42 -8.26 3.00
C VAL A 14 22.67 -7.48 3.35
N ASN A 15 23.16 -7.70 4.57
CA ASN A 15 24.44 -7.15 4.98
C ASN A 15 25.53 -8.07 4.43
N GLN A 16 26.31 -7.62 3.43
CA GLN A 16 27.43 -8.40 2.86
C GLN A 16 28.63 -8.57 3.83
N GLY A 17 28.40 -8.41 5.12
CA GLY A 17 29.34 -8.72 6.18
C GLY A 17 28.74 -8.30 7.52
N ILE A 18 28.80 -9.20 8.49
CA ILE A 18 28.34 -9.10 9.89
C ILE A 18 27.02 -9.85 10.14
N THR A 19 27.20 -11.13 10.47
CA THR A 19 26.26 -11.96 11.22
C THR A 19 26.31 -11.56 12.70
N ARG A 20 25.12 -11.43 13.33
CA ARG A 20 24.79 -11.40 14.77
C ARG A 20 24.26 -10.06 15.32
N GLN A 21 23.00 -10.12 15.78
CA GLN A 21 22.44 -9.66 17.06
C GLN A 21 21.05 -9.04 16.84
N LEU A 22 20.02 -9.87 16.97
CA LEU A 22 18.66 -9.44 17.33
C LEU A 22 18.15 -10.44 18.35
N GLU A 23 18.58 -10.24 19.59
CA GLU A 23 17.98 -10.76 20.81
C GLU A 23 18.57 -9.88 21.93
N GLU A 24 17.70 -9.29 22.75
CA GLU A 24 17.96 -8.34 23.85
C GLU A 24 18.04 -6.83 23.46
N GLU A 25 16.87 -6.19 23.37
CA GLU A 25 16.65 -4.83 23.91
C GLU A 25 15.14 -4.58 24.17
N GLU A 26 14.48 -5.51 24.88
CA GLU A 26 13.33 -5.17 25.73
C GLU A 26 13.86 -4.91 27.13
N GLU A 27 14.15 -3.64 27.44
CA GLU A 27 13.91 -3.00 28.74
C GLU A 27 14.67 -1.66 28.83
N SER A 28 13.95 -0.64 29.28
CA SER A 28 14.40 0.70 29.67
C SER A 28 14.50 1.78 28.57
N LYS A 29 13.40 2.53 28.45
CA LYS A 29 13.31 3.99 28.27
C LYS A 29 11.82 4.33 28.35
N GLY A 30 11.28 4.58 29.54
CA GLY A 30 11.37 5.90 30.17
C GLY A 30 10.29 6.79 29.57
N LEU A 31 9.10 6.77 30.17
CA LEU A 31 7.99 7.68 29.88
C LEU A 31 8.51 9.12 29.87
N VAL A 32 8.45 9.79 28.72
CA VAL A 32 8.61 11.25 28.65
C VAL A 32 7.23 11.85 28.55
N ASP A 33 6.77 12.36 29.69
CA ASP A 33 5.65 13.29 29.83
C ASP A 33 5.97 14.57 29.05
N LEU A 34 5.22 14.84 27.99
CA LEU A 34 5.20 16.12 27.30
C LEU A 34 3.85 16.80 27.56
N SER A 35 3.71 17.27 28.79
CA SER A 35 2.68 18.24 29.16
C SER A 35 2.96 19.60 28.49
N THR A 36 1.90 20.10 27.85
CA THR A 36 1.53 21.52 27.67
C THR A 36 2.58 22.48 27.09
N LYS A 37 2.42 22.80 25.80
CA LYS A 37 2.63 24.17 25.31
C LYS A 37 1.40 24.64 24.55
N GLU A 38 0.87 25.74 25.06
CA GLU A 38 -0.27 26.48 24.58
C GLU A 38 -0.07 26.96 23.13
N TYR A 39 -1.07 26.71 22.29
CA TYR A 39 -1.28 27.47 21.05
C TYR A 39 -2.75 27.91 21.03
N GLY A 40 -2.97 29.18 20.72
CA GLY A 40 -4.22 29.90 20.92
C GLY A 40 -5.38 29.41 20.05
N ASP A 41 -6.51 29.26 20.73
CA ASP A 41 -7.88 29.69 20.38
C ASP A 41 -8.38 29.53 18.94
N GLU A 42 -8.96 28.35 18.66
CA GLU A 42 -10.33 28.19 18.11
C GLU A 42 -10.88 26.86 18.67
N ARG A 43 -11.43 26.87 19.88
CA ARG A 43 -12.00 25.65 20.51
C ARG A 43 -13.53 25.64 20.42
N GLY A 44 -14.05 25.03 19.35
CA GLY A 44 -15.21 24.17 19.52
C GLY A 44 -14.86 23.12 20.59
N THR A 45 -15.75 22.87 21.55
CA THR A 45 -15.47 21.89 22.60
C THR A 45 -15.24 20.53 21.94
N THR A 46 -14.22 19.77 22.36
CA THR A 46 -13.85 18.45 21.77
C THR A 46 -15.07 17.53 21.60
N LYS A 47 -16.05 17.60 22.52
CA LYS A 47 -17.32 16.88 22.41
C LYS A 47 -18.20 17.29 21.22
N GLN A 48 -18.28 18.57 20.90
CA GLN A 48 -19.06 19.06 19.75
C GLN A 48 -18.45 18.61 18.43
N LEU A 49 -17.12 18.59 18.34
CA LEU A 49 -16.41 18.08 17.17
C LEU A 49 -16.61 16.56 17.03
N GLU A 50 -16.55 15.81 18.13
CA GLU A 50 -16.83 14.36 18.14
C GLU A 50 -18.27 14.05 17.74
N GLU A 51 -19.26 14.79 18.26
CA GLU A 51 -20.69 14.64 17.92
C GLU A 51 -20.97 15.00 16.45
N GLU A 52 -20.36 16.07 15.93
CA GLU A 52 -20.49 16.47 14.52
C GLU A 52 -19.81 15.46 13.57
N GLU A 53 -18.69 14.87 13.98
CA GLU A 53 -18.03 13.80 13.22
C GLU A 53 -18.83 12.49 13.22
N GLU A 54 -19.46 12.13 14.34
CA GLU A 54 -20.34 10.96 14.44
C GLU A 54 -21.60 11.11 13.56
N ASP A 55 -22.23 12.28 13.60
CA ASP A 55 -23.40 12.59 12.76
C ASP A 55 -23.07 12.54 11.26
N ASN A 56 -21.90 13.07 10.87
CA ASN A 56 -21.42 12.99 9.49
C ASN A 56 -21.13 11.54 9.04
N GLY A 57 -20.58 10.71 9.91
CA GLY A 57 -20.36 9.28 9.63
C GLY A 57 -21.67 8.53 9.41
N LYS A 58 -22.69 8.77 10.24
CA LYS A 58 -24.01 8.17 10.06
C LYS A 58 -24.69 8.63 8.77
N LYS A 59 -24.63 9.92 8.48
CA LYS A 59 -25.15 10.50 7.24
C LYS A 59 -24.50 9.88 5.99
N LEU A 60 -23.20 9.61 6.03
CA LEU A 60 -22.48 8.92 4.97
C LEU A 60 -23.05 7.53 4.70
N VAL A 61 -23.19 6.71 5.76
CA VAL A 61 -23.74 5.36 5.68
C VAL A 61 -25.16 5.39 5.13
N ASP A 62 -26.03 6.23 5.71
CA ASP A 62 -27.43 6.32 5.30
C ASP A 62 -27.59 6.68 3.81
N LEU A 63 -26.84 7.68 3.33
CA LEU A 63 -26.90 8.11 1.94
C LEU A 63 -26.33 7.08 0.97
N PHE A 64 -25.20 6.44 1.33
CA PHE A 64 -24.59 5.42 0.49
C PHE A 64 -25.48 4.18 0.40
N THR A 65 -25.95 3.66 1.54
CA THR A 65 -26.81 2.47 1.58
C THR A 65 -28.15 2.70 0.91
N LYS A 66 -28.74 3.90 1.04
CA LYS A 66 -29.97 4.25 0.31
C LYS A 66 -29.77 4.23 -1.22
N LYS A 67 -28.59 4.61 -1.71
CA LYS A 67 -28.32 4.76 -3.15
C LYS A 67 -27.79 3.48 -3.80
N TYR A 68 -26.91 2.75 -3.12
CA TYR A 68 -26.17 1.62 -3.68
C TYR A 68 -26.35 0.31 -2.89
N GLY A 69 -26.87 0.35 -1.66
CA GLY A 69 -26.85 -0.78 -0.74
C GLY A 69 -25.48 -0.90 -0.05
N ASP A 70 -25.02 -2.14 0.17
CA ASP A 70 -23.78 -2.38 0.93
C ASP A 70 -22.51 -2.18 0.09
N GLU A 71 -22.64 -2.21 -1.23
CA GLU A 71 -21.53 -2.07 -2.17
C GLU A 71 -21.96 -1.32 -3.42
N ARG A 72 -21.03 -0.58 -4.01
CA ARG A 72 -21.19 0.02 -5.33
C ARG A 72 -20.14 -0.55 -6.26
N ILE A 73 -20.60 -1.19 -7.33
CA ILE A 73 -19.70 -1.71 -8.36
C ILE A 73 -19.50 -0.62 -9.42
N LEU A 74 -18.26 -0.19 -9.58
CA LEU A 74 -17.85 0.85 -10.52
C LEU A 74 -17.59 0.28 -11.92
N GLU A 75 -16.87 -0.85 -11.95
CA GLU A 75 -16.55 -1.56 -13.18
C GLU A 75 -16.35 -3.05 -12.87
N LYS A 76 -16.78 -3.91 -13.80
CA LYS A 76 -16.68 -5.36 -13.66
C LYS A 76 -15.78 -5.96 -14.71
N SER A 77 -15.07 -7.00 -14.31
CA SER A 77 -14.37 -7.93 -15.20
C SER A 77 -13.37 -7.23 -16.11
N ILE A 78 -12.56 -6.34 -15.53
CA ILE A 78 -11.39 -5.77 -16.22
C ILE A 78 -10.32 -6.86 -16.24
N CYS A 79 -10.06 -7.44 -17.40
CA CYS A 79 -9.18 -8.60 -17.51
C CYS A 79 -7.72 -8.20 -17.76
N LEU A 80 -6.86 -8.80 -16.97
CA LEU A 80 -5.40 -8.78 -17.03
C LEU A 80 -4.90 -9.73 -18.14
N ILE A 81 -3.65 -9.57 -18.55
CA ILE A 81 -2.99 -10.34 -19.60
C ILE A 81 -2.84 -11.82 -19.25
N ASP A 82 -2.84 -12.15 -17.96
CA ASP A 82 -2.81 -13.52 -17.45
C ASP A 82 -4.20 -14.19 -17.46
N GLY A 83 -5.25 -13.46 -17.85
CA GLY A 83 -6.63 -13.91 -17.89
C GLY A 83 -7.40 -13.71 -16.59
N THR A 84 -6.77 -13.21 -15.52
CA THR A 84 -7.43 -12.83 -14.28
C THR A 84 -8.28 -11.58 -14.53
N CYS A 85 -9.55 -11.58 -14.11
CA CYS A 85 -10.41 -10.40 -14.25
C CYS A 85 -10.76 -9.83 -12.88
N VAL A 86 -10.56 -8.52 -12.72
CA VAL A 86 -10.81 -7.81 -11.46
C VAL A 86 -12.05 -6.92 -11.56
N ASP A 87 -12.68 -6.71 -10.42
CA ASP A 87 -13.78 -5.76 -10.25
C ASP A 87 -13.31 -4.55 -9.43
N ILE A 88 -13.86 -3.39 -9.75
CA ILE A 88 -13.63 -2.14 -9.00
C ILE A 88 -14.89 -1.85 -8.20
N VAL A 89 -14.77 -1.84 -6.88
CA VAL A 89 -15.92 -1.77 -5.97
C VAL A 89 -15.65 -0.75 -4.87
N ASP A 90 -16.61 0.13 -4.62
CA ASP A 90 -16.62 0.99 -3.44
C ASP A 90 -17.50 0.35 -2.36
N ARG A 91 -17.00 0.30 -1.12
CA ARG A 91 -17.69 -0.29 0.05
C ARG A 91 -17.62 0.64 1.25
N ILE A 92 -18.58 0.50 2.15
CA ILE A 92 -18.49 1.11 3.48
C ILE A 92 -17.59 0.21 4.34
N GLU A 93 -16.52 0.79 4.87
CA GLU A 93 -15.60 0.15 5.82
C GLU A 93 -15.29 1.11 6.97
N SER A 94 -14.60 0.65 8.01
CA SER A 94 -14.12 1.53 9.09
C SER A 94 -12.72 2.06 8.78
N ASP A 95 -12.49 3.37 8.91
CA ASP A 95 -11.15 3.98 8.85
C ASP A 95 -10.32 3.76 10.14
N GLY A 96 -10.80 2.89 11.03
CA GLY A 96 -10.26 2.64 12.37
C GLY A 96 -11.05 3.34 13.48
N LYS A 97 -11.86 4.35 13.14
CA LYS A 97 -12.73 5.05 14.10
C LYS A 97 -14.13 5.34 13.55
N ARG A 98 -14.26 5.62 12.26
CA ARG A 98 -15.48 6.12 11.63
C ARG A 98 -15.78 5.35 10.34
N PRO A 99 -17.06 5.28 9.93
CA PRO A 99 -17.41 4.82 8.61
C PRO A 99 -16.75 5.68 7.54
N ALA A 100 -16.15 5.03 6.55
CA ALA A 100 -15.58 5.66 5.37
C ALA A 100 -15.85 4.80 4.14
N ILE A 101 -15.77 5.44 2.96
CA ILE A 101 -15.83 4.69 1.71
C ILE A 101 -14.44 4.27 1.30
N VAL A 102 -14.31 3.00 0.98
CA VAL A 102 -13.08 2.36 0.54
C VAL A 102 -13.29 1.84 -0.87
N ARG A 103 -12.36 2.19 -1.76
CA ARG A 103 -12.27 1.64 -3.12
C ARG A 103 -11.39 0.42 -3.13
N GLU A 104 -11.90 -0.67 -3.66
CA GLU A 104 -11.23 -1.96 -3.72
C GLU A 104 -11.04 -2.42 -5.17
N ILE A 105 -9.87 -3.02 -5.41
CA ILE A 105 -9.64 -3.89 -6.56
C ILE A 105 -9.77 -5.32 -6.03
N GLY A 106 -10.77 -6.04 -6.50
CA GLY A 106 -11.08 -7.39 -6.04
C GLY A 106 -11.04 -8.42 -7.16
N TYR A 107 -10.67 -9.65 -6.81
CA TYR A 107 -10.85 -10.84 -7.63
C TYR A 107 -11.67 -11.85 -6.81
N ASP A 108 -12.89 -12.16 -7.25
CA ASP A 108 -13.83 -13.00 -6.49
C ASP A 108 -13.97 -12.54 -5.02
N SER A 109 -13.51 -13.35 -4.06
CA SER A 109 -13.53 -13.04 -2.62
C SER A 109 -12.25 -12.40 -2.10
N ILE A 110 -11.25 -12.19 -2.96
CA ILE A 110 -9.90 -11.72 -2.60
C ILE A 110 -9.79 -10.23 -2.88
N ARG A 111 -9.40 -9.46 -1.86
CA ARG A 111 -9.12 -8.03 -1.97
C ARG A 111 -7.63 -7.85 -2.29
N LEU A 112 -7.32 -7.36 -3.50
CA LEU A 112 -5.95 -7.13 -3.94
C LEU A 112 -5.43 -5.77 -3.49
N THR A 113 -6.27 -4.74 -3.57
CA THR A 113 -5.94 -3.39 -3.13
C THR A 113 -7.16 -2.75 -2.49
N SER A 114 -6.92 -1.94 -1.47
CA SER A 114 -7.94 -1.20 -0.75
C SER A 114 -7.43 0.21 -0.46
N LEU A 115 -8.21 1.22 -0.85
CA LEU A 115 -7.83 2.64 -0.83
C LEU A 115 -8.94 3.46 -0.17
N LEU A 116 -8.57 4.36 0.73
CA LEU A 116 -9.54 5.26 1.37
C LEU A 116 -9.97 6.37 0.40
N LEU A 117 -11.28 6.66 0.31
CA LEU A 117 -11.79 7.83 -0.40
C LEU A 117 -11.95 9.02 0.56
N LYS A 118 -11.72 10.22 0.04
CA LYS A 118 -12.00 11.48 0.75
C LYS A 118 -13.47 11.80 0.66
N THR A 119 -14.16 11.66 1.78
CA THR A 119 -15.55 12.10 1.92
C THR A 119 -15.65 13.62 1.68
N PRO A 120 -16.53 14.08 0.78
CA PRO A 120 -16.82 15.50 0.61
C PRO A 120 -17.36 16.14 1.90
N PHE A 121 -16.91 17.36 2.23
CA PHE A 121 -17.31 18.06 3.45
C PHE A 121 -18.82 18.36 3.53
N ASP A 122 -19.46 18.66 2.41
CA ASP A 122 -20.88 18.98 2.32
C ASP A 122 -21.66 17.87 1.63
N LEU A 123 -21.69 16.70 2.28
CA LEU A 123 -22.28 15.50 1.72
C LEU A 123 -23.78 15.67 1.42
N THR A 124 -24.18 15.40 0.18
CA THR A 124 -25.56 15.42 -0.32
C THR A 124 -25.82 14.19 -1.18
N GLU A 125 -27.08 13.89 -1.51
CA GLU A 125 -27.43 12.81 -2.44
C GLU A 125 -26.78 12.99 -3.84
N GLU A 126 -26.69 14.24 -4.30
CA GLU A 126 -26.05 14.61 -5.56
C GLU A 126 -24.53 14.35 -5.53
N LYS A 127 -23.87 14.61 -4.39
CA LYS A 127 -22.44 14.36 -4.18
C LYS A 127 -22.11 12.92 -3.81
N MET A 128 -23.11 12.04 -3.77
CA MET A 128 -22.94 10.60 -3.49
C MET A 128 -22.52 9.81 -4.73
N ASP A 129 -21.93 10.44 -5.74
CA ASP A 129 -21.22 9.71 -6.78
C ASP A 129 -19.76 9.52 -6.36
N THR A 130 -19.48 8.40 -5.69
CA THR A 130 -18.14 8.01 -5.23
C THR A 130 -17.11 7.81 -6.34
N ALA A 131 -17.51 7.65 -7.61
CA ALA A 131 -16.59 7.51 -8.74
C ALA A 131 -15.72 8.78 -8.88
N ASP A 132 -16.33 9.94 -8.59
CA ASP A 132 -15.68 11.25 -8.65
C ASP A 132 -14.87 11.60 -7.39
N TRP A 133 -14.92 10.76 -6.36
CA TRP A 133 -14.26 11.03 -5.09
C TRP A 133 -12.76 10.82 -5.20
N ARG A 134 -12.01 11.71 -4.56
CA ARG A 134 -10.55 11.65 -4.55
C ARG A 134 -10.06 10.60 -3.58
N ILE A 135 -9.00 9.91 -3.96
CA ILE A 135 -8.29 8.96 -3.08
C ILE A 135 -7.54 9.74 -1.98
N ASP A 136 -7.62 9.25 -0.74
CA ASP A 136 -6.81 9.75 0.36
C ASP A 136 -5.42 9.12 0.36
N ARG A 137 -4.43 9.92 0.00
CA ARG A 137 -3.01 9.52 -0.05
C ARG A 137 -2.24 9.92 1.21
N ARG A 138 -2.89 10.56 2.18
CA ARG A 138 -2.25 11.06 3.41
C ARG A 138 -2.32 10.06 4.54
N THR A 139 -3.44 9.36 4.64
CA THR A 139 -3.76 8.50 5.78
C THR A 139 -3.35 7.07 5.46
N PRO A 140 -2.41 6.47 6.21
CA PRO A 140 -2.14 5.04 6.07
C PRO A 140 -3.33 4.23 6.60
N ARG A 141 -3.64 3.12 5.92
CA ARG A 141 -4.69 2.17 6.31
C ARG A 141 -4.08 1.10 7.20
N PHE A 142 -4.24 1.23 8.52
CA PHE A 142 -3.61 0.35 9.52
C PHE A 142 -4.11 -1.11 9.48
N ASP A 143 -5.23 -1.36 8.80
CA ASP A 143 -5.80 -2.69 8.54
C ASP A 143 -5.18 -3.41 7.32
N THR A 144 -4.10 -2.86 6.73
CA THR A 144 -3.48 -3.40 5.52
C THR A 144 -1.99 -3.65 5.69
N TYR A 145 -1.46 -4.70 5.02
CA TYR A 145 -0.03 -5.03 5.02
C TYR A 145 0.86 -3.90 4.48
N VAL A 146 0.30 -3.01 3.64
CA VAL A 146 0.98 -1.86 3.06
C VAL A 146 1.50 -0.93 4.14
N THR A 147 0.72 -0.69 5.20
CA THR A 147 1.15 0.15 6.32
C THR A 147 2.32 -0.49 7.05
N THR A 148 2.30 -1.80 7.26
CA THR A 148 3.43 -2.52 7.87
C THR A 148 4.69 -2.42 7.02
N MET A 149 4.59 -2.56 5.69
CA MET A 149 5.74 -2.35 4.79
C MET A 149 6.34 -0.95 4.88
N ILE A 150 5.48 0.08 4.96
CA ILE A 150 5.91 1.48 5.10
C ILE A 150 6.57 1.70 6.45
N GLU A 151 5.95 1.24 7.54
CA GLU A 151 6.48 1.39 8.90
C GLU A 151 7.85 0.72 9.02
N GLU A 152 7.97 -0.52 8.55
CA GLU A 152 9.21 -1.30 8.60
C GLU A 152 10.33 -0.67 7.79
N MET A 153 10.03 -0.02 6.67
CA MET A 153 11.02 0.77 5.93
C MET A 153 11.68 1.86 6.79
N PHE A 154 10.93 2.45 7.74
CA PHE A 154 11.48 3.47 8.64
C PHE A 154 12.05 2.90 9.93
N THR A 155 11.40 1.92 10.56
CA THR A 155 11.81 1.36 11.85
C THR A 155 13.03 0.46 11.74
N SER A 156 13.22 -0.23 10.61
CA SER A 156 14.43 -1.01 10.31
C SER A 156 15.69 -0.14 10.18
N GLY A 157 15.53 1.18 10.03
CA GLY A 157 16.62 2.10 9.74
C GLY A 157 17.06 2.11 8.28
N ALA A 158 16.30 1.47 7.36
CA ALA A 158 16.56 1.55 5.91
C ALA A 158 16.57 3.00 5.42
N ILE A 159 15.59 3.77 5.89
CA ILE A 159 15.41 5.18 5.57
C ILE A 159 15.13 5.94 6.87
N SER A 160 15.76 7.10 7.04
CA SER A 160 15.45 7.98 8.18
C SER A 160 14.01 8.48 8.10
N MET A 161 13.31 8.53 9.23
CA MET A 161 11.95 9.08 9.35
C MET A 161 11.92 10.62 9.14
N ASN A 162 12.23 11.08 7.94
CA ASN A 162 12.35 12.48 7.56
C ASN A 162 11.69 12.70 6.20
N ARG A 163 10.71 13.61 6.11
CA ARG A 163 9.99 13.91 4.86
C ARG A 163 10.86 14.43 3.71
N LYS A 164 12.08 14.90 4.01
CA LYS A 164 13.06 15.37 3.01
C LYS A 164 14.10 14.32 2.62
N VAL A 165 14.00 13.10 3.15
CA VAL A 165 14.94 12.03 2.85
C VAL A 165 14.91 11.70 1.35
N SER A 166 16.09 11.53 0.77
CA SER A 166 16.25 11.11 -0.62
C SER A 166 16.74 9.67 -0.64
N ALA A 167 16.04 8.80 -1.35
CA ALA A 167 16.41 7.40 -1.52
C ALA A 167 15.84 6.87 -2.84
N SER A 168 16.48 5.86 -3.41
CA SER A 168 16.00 5.13 -4.58
C SER A 168 15.22 3.89 -4.12
N VAL A 169 13.96 3.83 -4.49
CA VAL A 169 13.02 2.78 -4.10
C VAL A 169 12.61 2.00 -5.35
N LEU A 170 12.79 0.68 -5.32
CA LEU A 170 12.24 -0.23 -6.32
C LEU A 170 11.02 -0.94 -5.72
N SER A 171 9.91 -0.93 -6.44
CA SER A 171 8.72 -1.72 -6.10
C SER A 171 8.41 -2.70 -7.23
N LEU A 172 8.40 -3.98 -6.93
CA LEU A 172 8.08 -5.05 -7.87
C LEU A 172 6.63 -5.46 -7.63
N GLY A 173 5.74 -5.09 -8.55
CA GLY A 173 4.29 -5.15 -8.40
C GLY A 173 3.68 -3.77 -8.09
N LEU A 174 2.72 -3.34 -8.91
CA LEU A 174 2.02 -2.07 -8.73
C LEU A 174 0.73 -2.22 -7.92
N GLY A 175 -0.07 -3.24 -8.24
CA GLY A 175 -1.46 -3.36 -7.73
C GLY A 175 -2.26 -2.09 -8.02
N GLY A 176 -3.04 -1.58 -7.06
CA GLY A 176 -3.65 -0.25 -7.18
C GLY A 176 -2.71 0.92 -6.83
N GLY A 177 -1.43 0.65 -6.56
CA GLY A 177 -0.42 1.69 -6.33
C GLY A 177 -0.49 2.40 -4.98
N ASN A 178 -1.14 1.80 -3.98
CA ASN A 178 -1.35 2.41 -2.65
C ASN A 178 -0.03 2.74 -1.95
N LEU A 179 0.86 1.73 -1.82
CA LEU A 179 2.20 1.87 -1.24
C LEU A 179 2.97 3.04 -1.89
N ASN A 180 3.07 3.00 -3.21
CA ASN A 180 3.85 3.95 -3.99
C ASN A 180 3.24 5.37 -3.93
N SER A 181 1.92 5.48 -4.00
CA SER A 181 1.20 6.76 -3.90
C SER A 181 1.35 7.42 -2.54
N TYR A 182 1.32 6.63 -1.46
CA TYR A 182 1.56 7.12 -0.11
C TYR A 182 2.99 7.66 0.03
N LEU A 183 3.98 6.86 -0.37
CA LEU A 183 5.39 7.23 -0.30
C LEU A 183 5.66 8.50 -1.12
N HIS A 184 5.18 8.55 -2.35
CA HIS A 184 5.35 9.71 -3.23
C HIS A 184 4.67 10.98 -2.65
N HIS A 185 3.47 10.87 -2.09
CA HIS A 185 2.75 12.01 -1.52
C HIS A 185 3.46 12.59 -0.29
N ASN A 186 3.95 11.73 0.60
CA ASN A 186 4.46 12.12 1.92
C ASN A 186 5.98 12.34 1.95
N TYR A 187 6.73 11.74 1.01
CA TYR A 187 8.20 11.77 0.92
C TYR A 187 8.63 12.06 -0.53
N ARG A 188 8.42 13.31 -0.96
CA ARG A 188 8.58 13.73 -2.38
C ARG A 188 9.97 13.54 -2.99
N ASN A 189 10.99 13.34 -2.16
CA ASN A 189 12.37 13.14 -2.59
C ASN A 189 12.73 11.66 -2.80
N LEU A 190 11.80 10.72 -2.54
CA LEU A 190 11.96 9.33 -2.90
C LEU A 190 11.85 9.16 -4.41
N ASN A 191 12.87 8.56 -5.02
CA ASN A 191 12.90 8.20 -6.43
C ASN A 191 12.35 6.78 -6.58
N ILE A 192 11.05 6.68 -6.83
CA ILE A 192 10.28 5.44 -6.84
C ILE A 192 10.18 4.92 -8.28
N THR A 193 10.72 3.71 -8.49
CA THR A 193 10.52 2.93 -9.72
C THR A 193 9.63 1.76 -9.38
N VAL A 194 8.47 1.68 -10.03
CA VAL A 194 7.59 0.52 -9.95
C VAL A 194 7.76 -0.30 -11.22
N VAL A 195 7.91 -1.62 -11.10
CA VAL A 195 7.88 -2.54 -12.23
C VAL A 195 6.59 -3.34 -12.15
N GLU A 196 5.77 -3.21 -13.19
CA GLU A 196 4.49 -3.88 -13.30
C GLU A 196 4.49 -4.76 -14.55
N TYR A 197 4.00 -5.98 -14.44
CA TYR A 197 3.94 -6.90 -15.56
C TYR A 197 2.78 -6.55 -16.50
N ASP A 198 1.66 -6.11 -15.93
CA ASP A 198 0.41 -5.92 -16.63
C ASP A 198 0.09 -4.44 -16.92
N PRO A 199 0.05 -4.02 -18.21
CA PRO A 199 -0.32 -2.65 -18.55
C PRO A 199 -1.76 -2.29 -18.19
N GLN A 200 -2.67 -3.27 -18.11
CA GLN A 200 -4.05 -3.04 -17.68
C GLN A 200 -4.12 -2.70 -16.19
N MET A 201 -3.22 -3.25 -15.37
CA MET A 201 -3.12 -2.86 -13.96
C MET A 201 -2.71 -1.40 -13.82
N LEU A 202 -1.74 -0.93 -14.63
CA LEU A 202 -1.39 0.50 -14.68
C LEU A 202 -2.60 1.38 -15.04
N ASN A 203 -3.37 1.01 -16.06
CA ASN A 203 -4.58 1.75 -16.43
C ASN A 203 -5.59 1.83 -15.28
N ILE A 204 -5.79 0.72 -14.55
CA ILE A 204 -6.66 0.67 -13.36
C ILE A 204 -6.10 1.59 -12.27
N SER A 205 -4.81 1.53 -11.98
CA SER A 205 -4.20 2.35 -10.93
C SER A 205 -4.33 3.85 -11.24
N GLU A 206 -4.08 4.27 -12.48
CA GLU A 206 -4.20 5.68 -12.88
C GLU A 206 -5.66 6.16 -12.82
N PHE A 207 -6.59 5.40 -13.39
CA PHE A 207 -7.98 5.82 -13.52
C PHE A 207 -8.77 5.70 -12.21
N TRP A 208 -8.73 4.52 -11.58
CA TRP A 208 -9.56 4.22 -10.42
C TRP A 208 -8.88 4.53 -9.09
N CYS A 209 -7.55 4.37 -9.01
CA CYS A 209 -6.77 4.58 -7.79
C CYS A 209 -6.06 5.93 -7.75
N GLY A 210 -6.19 6.73 -8.82
CA GLY A 210 -5.58 8.05 -8.92
C GLY A 210 -4.07 8.01 -8.78
N LEU A 211 -3.40 7.00 -9.35
CA LEU A 211 -1.95 6.99 -9.44
C LEU A 211 -1.48 8.25 -10.17
N MET A 212 -0.48 8.93 -9.61
CA MET A 212 0.14 10.11 -10.23
C MET A 212 1.60 9.80 -10.48
N LEU A 213 2.02 9.91 -11.73
CA LEU A 213 3.40 9.67 -12.16
C LEU A 213 4.10 10.98 -12.48
N ASP A 214 5.39 11.04 -12.18
CA ASP A 214 6.29 12.14 -12.51
C ASP A 214 7.75 11.65 -12.54
N GLU A 215 8.72 12.57 -12.53
CA GLU A 215 10.14 12.22 -12.58
C GLU A 215 10.60 11.41 -11.35
N MET A 216 9.94 11.60 -10.20
CA MET A 216 10.27 10.92 -8.93
C MET A 216 9.40 9.69 -8.69
N HIS A 217 8.36 9.46 -9.50
CA HIS A 217 7.51 8.28 -9.40
C HIS A 217 7.11 7.78 -10.79
N ARG A 218 7.69 6.66 -11.21
CA ARG A 218 7.48 6.08 -12.55
C ARG A 218 7.11 4.61 -12.48
N VAL A 219 6.37 4.17 -13.49
CA VAL A 219 6.04 2.76 -13.71
C VAL A 219 6.72 2.28 -14.98
N ILE A 220 7.34 1.11 -14.93
CA ILE A 220 7.95 0.42 -16.06
C ILE A 220 7.15 -0.86 -16.30
N ILE A 221 6.54 -0.98 -17.48
CA ILE A 221 5.86 -2.21 -17.89
C ILE A 221 6.89 -3.22 -18.38
N ALA A 222 7.17 -4.25 -17.57
CA ALA A 222 8.17 -5.29 -17.86
C ALA A 222 8.01 -6.52 -16.95
N ASP A 223 8.62 -7.66 -17.31
CA ASP A 223 8.84 -8.75 -16.36
C ASP A 223 9.84 -8.29 -15.29
N GLY A 224 9.41 -8.35 -14.02
CA GLY A 224 10.23 -7.88 -12.90
C GLY A 224 11.54 -8.64 -12.72
N THR A 225 11.59 -9.92 -13.07
CA THR A 225 12.82 -10.71 -12.98
C THR A 225 13.82 -10.33 -14.07
N GLU A 226 13.35 -10.01 -15.27
CA GLU A 226 14.19 -9.47 -16.35
C GLU A 226 14.70 -8.08 -16.02
N PHE A 227 13.85 -7.22 -15.44
CA PHE A 227 14.25 -5.89 -14.97
C PHE A 227 15.33 -5.97 -13.90
N VAL A 228 15.14 -6.80 -12.87
CA VAL A 228 16.11 -7.02 -11.79
C VAL A 228 17.44 -7.50 -12.36
N LYS A 229 17.42 -8.49 -13.26
CA LYS A 229 18.62 -8.97 -13.94
C LYS A 229 19.34 -7.85 -14.70
N LYS A 230 18.60 -7.04 -15.46
CA LYS A 230 19.18 -5.92 -16.21
C LYS A 230 19.84 -4.90 -15.27
N CYS A 231 19.20 -4.54 -14.17
CA CYS A 231 19.79 -3.66 -13.16
C CYS A 231 21.07 -4.26 -12.56
N ALA A 232 21.09 -5.58 -12.28
CA ALA A 232 22.27 -6.27 -11.78
C ALA A 232 23.43 -6.22 -12.79
N ASP A 233 23.15 -6.50 -14.07
CA ASP A 233 24.13 -6.44 -15.15
C ASP A 233 24.67 -5.01 -15.38
N GLN A 234 23.86 -3.97 -15.09
CA GLN A 234 24.21 -2.55 -15.21
C GLN A 234 24.85 -1.95 -13.95
N GLY A 235 24.87 -2.69 -12.84
CA GLY A 235 25.35 -2.20 -11.55
C GLY A 235 24.45 -1.14 -10.90
N GLU A 236 23.18 -1.08 -11.29
CA GLU A 236 22.20 -0.20 -10.66
C GLU A 236 21.89 -0.67 -9.23
N LYS A 237 21.66 0.27 -8.32
CA LYS A 237 21.52 0.00 -6.89
C LYS A 237 20.37 0.78 -6.25
N PHE A 238 19.62 0.12 -5.37
CA PHE A 238 18.49 0.69 -4.65
C PHE A 238 18.73 0.71 -3.14
N ASP A 239 18.19 1.73 -2.48
CA ASP A 239 18.18 1.82 -1.01
C ASP A 239 17.10 0.90 -0.42
N VAL A 240 15.95 0.79 -1.10
CA VAL A 240 14.84 -0.06 -0.68
C VAL A 240 14.29 -0.83 -1.87
N ILE A 241 14.01 -2.11 -1.68
CA ILE A 241 13.31 -2.95 -2.64
C ILE A 241 12.08 -3.55 -1.95
N PHE A 242 10.89 -3.25 -2.46
CA PHE A 242 9.65 -3.94 -2.12
C PHE A 242 9.36 -5.01 -3.16
N LEU A 243 9.15 -6.25 -2.73
CA LEU A 243 8.65 -7.34 -3.54
C LEU A 243 7.20 -7.65 -3.13
N ASP A 244 6.28 -7.16 -3.96
CA ASP A 244 4.82 -7.27 -3.81
C ASP A 244 4.18 -7.74 -5.14
N ALA A 245 4.88 -8.64 -5.82
CA ALA A 245 4.40 -9.24 -7.07
C ALA A 245 3.77 -10.59 -6.73
N CYS A 246 2.45 -10.67 -6.81
CA CYS A 246 1.68 -11.88 -6.50
C CYS A 246 1.07 -12.51 -7.75
N ILE A 247 0.66 -13.77 -7.65
CA ILE A 247 -0.14 -14.45 -8.68
C ILE A 247 -1.41 -15.03 -8.05
N VAL A 248 -2.47 -15.09 -8.84
CA VAL A 248 -3.62 -15.95 -8.57
C VAL A 248 -3.42 -17.23 -9.36
N ASP A 249 -3.28 -18.36 -8.67
CA ASP A 249 -3.12 -19.64 -9.36
C ASP A 249 -4.46 -20.18 -9.89
N HIS A 250 -4.41 -21.26 -10.67
CA HIS A 250 -5.61 -21.88 -11.24
C HIS A 250 -6.61 -22.44 -10.21
N SER A 251 -6.20 -22.55 -8.95
CA SER A 251 -7.05 -22.95 -7.83
C SER A 251 -7.57 -21.76 -7.01
N SER A 252 -7.44 -20.55 -7.55
CA SER A 252 -7.79 -19.30 -6.90
C SER A 252 -7.01 -19.04 -5.61
N MET A 253 -5.83 -19.65 -5.45
CA MET A 253 -4.92 -19.33 -4.35
C MET A 253 -4.13 -18.08 -4.70
N PHE A 254 -4.15 -17.11 -3.79
CA PHE A 254 -3.29 -15.94 -3.84
C PHE A 254 -1.92 -16.29 -3.27
N ILE A 255 -0.88 -16.19 -4.11
CA ILE A 255 0.49 -16.55 -3.77
C ILE A 255 1.38 -15.33 -3.95
N CYS A 256 2.04 -14.94 -2.86
CA CYS A 256 3.04 -13.87 -2.84
C CYS A 256 4.34 -14.36 -2.17
N PRO A 257 5.51 -14.09 -2.76
CA PRO A 257 5.70 -13.54 -4.10
C PRO A 257 5.43 -14.59 -5.20
N ALA A 258 5.28 -14.14 -6.44
CA ALA A 258 5.17 -14.99 -7.61
C ALA A 258 6.38 -15.93 -7.71
N GLN A 259 6.13 -17.18 -8.12
CA GLN A 259 7.13 -18.26 -8.02
C GLN A 259 8.45 -17.97 -8.76
N LYS A 260 8.44 -17.14 -9.81
CA LYS A 260 9.67 -16.75 -10.51
C LYS A 260 10.65 -15.99 -9.59
N PHE A 261 10.15 -15.21 -8.62
CA PHE A 261 11.00 -14.42 -7.72
C PHE A 261 11.69 -15.23 -6.63
N VAL A 262 11.27 -16.47 -6.37
CA VAL A 262 11.91 -17.34 -5.36
C VAL A 262 13.11 -18.13 -5.92
N ALA A 263 13.42 -18.00 -7.21
CA ALA A 263 14.55 -18.67 -7.82
C ALA A 263 15.89 -18.10 -7.31
N ALA A 264 16.86 -18.99 -7.05
CA ALA A 264 18.14 -18.61 -6.43
C ALA A 264 18.93 -17.57 -7.25
N ASN A 265 18.87 -17.63 -8.58
CA ASN A 265 19.49 -16.63 -9.45
C ASN A 265 18.84 -15.26 -9.28
N VAL A 266 17.50 -15.20 -9.20
CA VAL A 266 16.77 -13.95 -8.98
C VAL A 266 17.08 -13.37 -7.59
N ALA A 267 17.16 -14.22 -6.56
CA ALA A 267 17.57 -13.80 -5.22
C ALA A 267 19.00 -13.21 -5.21
N ASN A 268 19.93 -13.81 -5.97
CA ASN A 268 21.28 -13.25 -6.13
C ASN A 268 21.27 -11.92 -6.87
N ASP A 269 20.46 -11.78 -7.92
CA ASP A 269 20.34 -10.52 -8.66
C ASP A 269 19.71 -9.42 -7.77
N LEU A 270 18.67 -9.74 -7.00
CA LEU A 270 18.07 -8.84 -5.99
C LEU A 270 19.11 -8.37 -4.96
N ALA A 271 19.92 -9.29 -4.43
CA ALA A 271 21.02 -8.95 -3.53
C ALA A 271 22.07 -8.06 -4.24
N ASN A 272 22.34 -8.31 -5.52
CA ASN A 272 23.28 -7.54 -6.32
C ASN A 272 22.76 -6.15 -6.73
N ILE A 273 21.47 -5.88 -6.63
CA ILE A 273 20.91 -4.53 -6.87
C ILE A 273 20.58 -3.79 -5.57
N LEU A 274 20.84 -4.39 -4.41
CA LEU A 274 20.73 -3.71 -3.14
C LEU A 274 22.02 -2.96 -2.79
N LYS A 275 21.89 -1.75 -2.26
CA LYS A 275 23.02 -1.03 -1.65
C LYS A 275 23.50 -1.75 -0.38
N SER A 276 24.72 -1.46 0.07
CA SER A 276 25.32 -2.10 1.25
C SER A 276 24.53 -1.89 2.55
N ASN A 277 23.76 -0.81 2.63
CA ASN A 277 22.85 -0.48 3.74
C ASN A 277 21.38 -0.53 3.31
N GLY A 278 21.09 -1.11 2.16
CA GLY A 278 19.74 -1.20 1.63
C GLY A 278 18.95 -2.32 2.28
N TRP A 279 17.62 -2.24 2.14
CA TRP A 279 16.70 -3.22 2.72
C TRP A 279 15.78 -3.82 1.67
N PHE A 280 15.54 -5.12 1.82
CA PHE A 280 14.63 -5.89 1.00
C PHE A 280 13.43 -6.32 1.83
N PHE A 281 12.24 -5.87 1.41
CA PHE A 281 10.95 -6.18 2.01
C PHE A 281 10.16 -7.06 1.06
N VAL A 282 9.69 -8.21 1.54
CA VAL A 282 8.88 -9.13 0.72
C VAL A 282 7.57 -9.44 1.41
N LEU A 283 6.46 -9.31 0.66
CA LEU A 283 5.18 -9.87 1.08
C LEU A 283 5.21 -11.38 0.88
N ILE A 284 5.07 -12.13 1.97
CA ILE A 284 4.83 -13.57 1.90
C ILE A 284 3.39 -13.83 2.26
N CYS A 285 2.61 -14.30 1.30
CA CYS A 285 1.22 -14.67 1.50
C CYS A 285 0.96 -15.99 0.81
N VAL A 286 0.42 -16.94 1.57
CA VAL A 286 -0.06 -18.22 1.04
C VAL A 286 -1.44 -18.45 1.63
N SER A 287 -2.46 -18.25 0.82
CA SER A 287 -3.83 -18.64 1.18
C SER A 287 -4.00 -20.14 0.92
N LYS A 288 -4.37 -20.93 1.94
CA LYS A 288 -4.84 -22.30 1.75
C LYS A 288 -6.37 -22.32 1.80
N ASN A 289 -6.98 -22.99 0.83
CA ASN A 289 -8.39 -23.42 0.91
C ASN A 289 -8.61 -24.39 2.08
#